data_AF-A0A429B860-F1
#
_entry.id   AF-A0A429B860-F1
#
_cell.length_a   1.000
_cell.length_b   1.000
_cell.length_c   1.000
_cell.angle_alpha   90.00
_cell.angle_beta   90.00
_cell.angle_gamma   90.00
#
_symmetry.space_group_name_H-M   'P 1'
#
loop_
_entity.id
_entity.type
_entity.pdbx_description
1 polymer ?
#
loop_
_entity_poly.entity_id
_entity_poly.type
_entity_poly.pdbx_seq_one_letter_code
_entity_poly.pdbx_strand_id
1 'polypeptide(L)' 'MKIVRRIGVPPSARGSNSGATCPDVFELSDGNFAVIGTEATEALEPELPADAARADYERIVIVSRETLIRAKADIPDA' A
#
# COMPACT_ATOMS: atom_id res chain seq x y z
N MET A 1 -11.06 -14.30 2.19
CA MET A 1 -10.31 -13.04 2.37
C MET A 1 -11.31 -11.91 2.60
N LYS A 2 -11.20 -11.17 3.70
CA LYS A 2 -12.04 -10.00 4.02
C LYS A 2 -11.17 -8.87 4.56
N ILE A 3 -11.50 -7.62 4.22
CA ILE A 3 -10.92 -6.44 4.88
C ILE A 3 -11.47 -6.37 6.31
N VAL A 4 -10.59 -6.29 7.30
CA VAL A 4 -10.93 -6.16 8.72
C VAL A 4 -11.03 -4.69 9.10
N ARG A 5 -9.97 -3.93 8.80
CA ARG A 5 -9.87 -2.50 9.13
C ARG A 5 -8.87 -1.80 8.23
N ARG A 6 -8.95 -0.47 8.18
CA ARG A 6 -7.86 0.39 7.69
C ARG A 6 -6.76 0.45 8.75
N ILE A 7 -5.52 0.51 8.30
CA ILE A 7 -4.38 0.87 9.15
C ILE A 7 -3.88 2.29 8.81
N GLY A 8 -3.47 3.03 9.83
CA GLY A 8 -3.22 4.45 9.75
C GLY A 8 -4.50 5.28 9.57
N VAL A 9 -4.33 6.49 9.04
CA VAL A 9 -5.43 7.44 8.82
C VAL A 9 -6.00 7.32 7.39
N PRO A 10 -7.21 7.82 7.08
CA PRO A 10 -7.69 7.87 5.69
C PRO A 10 -6.95 8.93 4.86
N PRO A 11 -6.96 8.84 3.51
CA PRO A 11 -6.33 9.83 2.61
C PRO A 11 -6.82 11.27 2.85
N SER A 12 -8.11 11.44 3.17
CA SER A 12 -8.69 12.74 3.50
C SER A 12 -8.05 13.40 4.72
N ALA A 13 -7.56 12.62 5.68
CA ALA A 13 -6.86 13.11 6.86
C ALA A 13 -5.36 13.41 6.59
N ARG A 14 -4.87 13.13 5.38
CA ARG A 14 -3.50 13.42 4.91
C ARG A 14 -3.45 14.53 3.85
N GLY A 15 -4.52 15.32 3.72
CA GLY A 15 -4.58 16.42 2.76
C GLY A 15 -4.87 15.99 1.31
N SER A 16 -5.40 14.78 1.09
CA SER A 16 -5.99 14.41 -0.21
C SER A 16 -7.28 15.19 -0.43
N ASN A 17 -7.16 16.42 -0.94
CA ASN A 17 -8.26 17.34 -1.17
C ASN A 17 -8.98 17.11 -2.51
N SER A 18 -8.48 16.19 -3.35
CA SER A 18 -9.05 15.89 -4.68
C SER A 18 -10.22 14.89 -4.65
N GLY A 19 -10.63 14.41 -3.47
CA GLY A 19 -11.57 13.29 -3.36
C GLY A 19 -10.96 11.93 -3.72
N ALA A 20 -9.65 11.86 -3.94
CA ALA A 20 -8.94 10.61 -4.18
C ALA A 20 -8.88 9.77 -2.90
N THR A 21 -9.35 8.52 -3.01
CA THR A 21 -9.37 7.52 -1.94
C THR A 21 -8.07 6.71 -1.84
N CYS A 22 -7.03 7.07 -2.61
CA CYS A 22 -5.70 6.46 -2.59
C CYS A 22 -4.61 7.48 -2.21
N PRO A 23 -3.44 7.01 -1.74
CA PRO A 23 -3.14 5.63 -1.36
C PRO A 23 -3.74 5.23 0.01
N ASP A 24 -4.04 3.94 0.21
CA ASP A 24 -4.67 3.40 1.42
C ASP A 24 -4.17 1.98 1.74
N VAL A 25 -4.22 1.56 3.01
CA VAL A 25 -3.74 0.24 3.46
C VAL A 25 -4.74 -0.39 4.43
N PHE A 26 -5.03 -1.67 4.22
CA PHE A 26 -6.01 -2.42 5.00
C PHE A 26 -5.43 -3.73 5.54
N GLU A 27 -5.74 -4.04 6.78
CA GLU A 27 -5.48 -5.35 7.38
C GLU A 27 -6.56 -6.34 6.95
N LEU A 28 -6.15 -7.55 6.58
CA LEU A 28 -7.00 -8.63 6.12
C LEU A 28 -7.22 -9.68 7.20
N SER A 29 -8.30 -10.45 7.07
CA SER A 29 -8.73 -11.44 8.06
C SER A 29 -7.74 -12.57 8.33
N ASP A 30 -6.74 -12.74 7.47
CA ASP A 30 -5.67 -13.74 7.54
C ASP A 30 -4.33 -13.15 8.01
N GLY A 31 -4.31 -11.88 8.46
CA GLY A 31 -3.11 -11.18 8.90
C GLY A 31 -2.30 -10.53 7.77
N ASN A 32 -2.69 -10.72 6.50
CA ASN A 32 -2.07 -10.05 5.37
C ASN A 32 -2.55 -8.59 5.24
N PHE A 33 -1.95 -7.84 4.32
CA PHE A 33 -2.33 -6.46 4.02
C PHE A 33 -2.72 -6.29 2.56
N ALA A 34 -3.79 -5.52 2.32
CA ALA A 34 -4.13 -5.01 1.00
C ALA A 34 -3.64 -3.56 0.88
N VAL A 35 -2.95 -3.26 -0.22
CA VAL A 35 -2.33 -1.96 -0.49
C VAL A 35 -2.93 -1.35 -1.74
N ILE A 36 -3.44 -0.13 -1.65
CA ILE A 36 -3.94 0.66 -2.78
C ILE A 36 -2.96 1.81 -3.05
N GLY A 37 -2.45 1.89 -4.27
CA GLY A 37 -1.52 2.91 -4.71
C GLY A 37 -1.63 3.19 -6.21
N THR A 38 -0.73 4.03 -6.72
CA THR A 38 -0.60 4.27 -8.17
C THR A 38 0.08 3.08 -8.81
N GLU A 39 -0.58 2.42 -9.76
CA GLU A 39 0.03 1.34 -10.55
C GLU A 39 1.27 1.86 -11.29
N ALA A 40 2.38 1.13 -11.21
CA ALA A 40 3.67 1.55 -11.74
C ALA A 40 4.53 0.37 -12.21
N THR A 41 3.93 -0.77 -12.57
CA THR A 41 4.68 -1.99 -12.92
C THR A 41 5.62 -1.74 -14.09
N GLU A 42 5.14 -1.16 -15.19
CA GLU A 42 5.96 -0.92 -16.39
C GLU A 42 7.20 -0.07 -16.11
N ALA A 43 7.06 0.93 -15.23
CA ALA A 43 8.14 1.85 -14.90
C ALA A 43 9.16 1.27 -13.90
N LEU A 44 8.72 0.39 -12.99
CA LEU A 44 9.55 -0.09 -11.88
C LEU A 44 10.07 -1.51 -12.06
N GLU A 45 9.43 -2.34 -12.89
CA GLU A 45 9.89 -3.71 -13.16
C GLU A 45 11.33 -3.76 -13.70
N PRO A 46 11.76 -2.88 -14.64
CA PRO A 46 13.16 -2.84 -15.10
C PRO A 46 14.16 -2.36 -14.03
N GLU A 47 13.68 -1.69 -12.99
CA GLU A 47 14.48 -1.09 -11.90
C GLU A 47 14.54 -2.00 -10.67
N LEU A 48 13.91 -3.19 -10.71
CA LEU A 48 13.97 -4.14 -9.61
C LEU A 48 15.42 -4.60 -9.37
N PRO A 49 15.86 -4.70 -8.10
CA PRO A 49 17.17 -5.25 -7.78
C PRO A 49 17.26 -6.72 -8.23
N ALA A 50 18.48 -7.22 -8.37
CA ALA A 50 18.72 -8.56 -8.92
C ALA A 50 18.10 -9.72 -8.10
N ASP A 51 17.73 -9.47 -6.84
CA ASP A 51 17.10 -10.41 -5.93
C ASP A 51 15.57 -10.25 -5.81
N ALA A 52 14.97 -9.34 -6.59
CA ALA A 52 13.52 -9.13 -6.64
C ALA A 52 12.96 -9.42 -8.04
N ALA A 53 11.80 -10.06 -8.07
CA ALA A 53 11.07 -10.32 -9.30
C ALA A 53 9.58 -10.19 -9.05
N ARG A 54 8.84 -10.00 -10.14
CA ARG A 54 7.38 -9.90 -10.15
C ARG A 54 6.82 -11.01 -11.06
N ALA A 55 5.87 -11.79 -10.55
CA ALA A 55 5.14 -12.79 -11.32
C ALA A 55 3.96 -12.19 -12.08
N ASP A 56 3.48 -12.81 -13.17
CA ASP A 56 2.46 -12.29 -14.11
C ASP A 56 1.17 -11.73 -13.47
N TYR A 57 0.76 -12.31 -12.35
CA TYR A 57 -0.44 -11.92 -11.61
C TYR A 57 -0.20 -10.80 -10.58
N GLU A 58 1.05 -10.37 -10.37
CA GLU A 58 1.42 -9.32 -9.44
C GLU A 58 1.53 -7.96 -10.14
N ARG A 59 1.38 -6.89 -9.37
CA ARG A 59 1.52 -5.50 -9.82
C ARG A 59 2.33 -4.72 -8.80
N ILE A 60 3.16 -3.82 -9.29
CA ILE A 60 3.89 -2.87 -8.45
C ILE A 60 3.03 -1.61 -8.32
N VAL A 61 2.79 -1.18 -7.08
CA VAL A 61 2.05 0.05 -6.78
C VAL A 61 2.90 0.99 -5.95
N ILE A 62 2.82 2.28 -6.24
CA ILE A 62 3.45 3.34 -5.47
C ILE A 62 2.49 3.81 -4.38
N VAL A 63 2.96 3.79 -3.14
CA VAL A 63 2.29 4.41 -2.00
C VAL A 63 3.15 5.53 -1.43
N SER A 64 2.50 6.59 -0.92
CA SER A 64 3.24 7.73 -0.36
C SER A 64 3.94 7.35 0.94
N ARG A 65 5.11 7.95 1.18
CA ARG A 65 5.85 7.80 2.44
C ARG A 65 4.98 8.09 3.67
N GLU A 66 4.17 9.14 3.61
CA GLU A 66 3.27 9.51 4.70
C GLU A 66 2.27 8.40 5.03
N THR A 67 1.72 7.71 4.02
CA THR A 67 0.77 6.61 4.23
C THR A 67 1.40 5.49 5.04
N LEU A 68 2.61 5.06 4.69
CA LEU A 68 3.32 4.01 5.43
C LEU A 68 3.74 4.46 6.83
N ILE A 69 4.20 5.71 7.00
CA ILE A 69 4.54 6.24 8.33
C ILE A 69 3.32 6.23 9.25
N ARG A 70 2.15 6.65 8.74
CA ARG A 70 0.91 6.65 9.52
C ARG A 70 0.41 5.23 9.81
N ALA A 71 0.63 4.29 8.90
CA ALA A 71 0.27 2.88 9.10
C ALA A 71 1.14 2.18 10.16
N LYS A 72 2.40 2.61 10.34
CA LYS A 72 3.34 1.95 11.26
C LYS A 72 2.79 1.74 12.68
N ALA A 73 2.08 2.73 13.23
CA ALA A 73 1.56 2.63 14.60
C ALA A 73 0.52 1.50 14.79
N ASP A 74 -0.06 1.00 13.70
CA ASP A 74 -1.04 -0.08 13.68
C ASP A 74 -0.43 -1.45 13.30
N ILE A 75 0.85 -1.47 12.90
CA ILE A 75 1.57 -2.69 12.53
C ILE A 75 2.35 -3.15 13.76
N PRO A 76 2.15 -4.41 14.22
CA PRO A 76 2.89 -4.95 15.35
C PRO A 76 4.41 -4.85 15.12
N ASP A 77 5.16 -4.51 16.17
CA ASP A 77 6.61 -4.71 16.17
C ASP A 77 6.94 -6.21 16.11
N ALA A 78 8.11 -6.55 15.54
CA ALA A 78 8.59 -7.92 15.38
C ALA A 78 9.00 -8.58 16.71
#